data_AF-A0A535HPP2-F1
#
_entry.id   AF-A0A535HPP2-F1
#
_cell.length_a   1.000
_cell.length_b   1.000
_cell.length_c   1.000
_cell.angle_alpha   90.00
_cell.angle_beta   90.00
_cell.angle_gamma   90.00
#
_symmetry.space_group_name_H-M   'P 1'
#
loop_
_entity.id
_entity.type
_entity.pdbx_description
1 polymer ?
#
loop_
_entity_poly.entity_id
_entity_poly.type
_entity_poly.pdbx_seq_one_letter_code
_entity_poly.pdbx_strand_id
1 'polypeptide(L)'
;MSAVARRFGRLSDGLAGWRTTVAAREARAICPVDSWPFRPRYTDGHCPLCGWEAPGVIAFAPLSRRIGTFGWMVVGMFAASMAMSALVLVTYFRS
;
A
#
# COMPACT_ATOMS: atom_id res chain seq x y z
N MET A 1 -43.22 11.16 -0.47
CA MET A 1 -42.04 12.05 -0.31
C MET A 1 -41.10 11.65 0.85
N SER A 2 -41.54 10.90 1.87
CA SER A 2 -40.71 10.57 3.05
C SER A 2 -39.70 9.40 2.90
N ALA A 3 -39.73 8.64 1.80
CA ALA A 3 -38.81 7.52 1.58
C ALA A 3 -37.46 7.95 0.97
N VAL A 4 -37.46 9.00 0.14
CA VAL A 4 -36.27 9.51 -0.55
C VAL A 4 -35.31 10.22 0.42
N ALA A 5 -35.84 10.99 1.38
CA ALA A 5 -35.05 11.68 2.40
C ALA A 5 -34.24 10.72 3.28
N ARG A 6 -34.82 9.57 3.65
CA ARG A 6 -34.13 8.54 4.45
C ARG A 6 -33.02 7.83 3.68
N ARG A 7 -33.11 7.75 2.34
CA ARG A 7 -32.09 7.11 1.50
C ARG A 7 -30.87 8.02 1.28
N PHE A 8 -31.07 9.33 1.24
CA PHE A 8 -29.97 10.30 1.13
C PHE A 8 -29.13 10.40 2.41
N GLY A 9 -29.74 10.34 3.60
CA GLY A 9 -29.00 10.35 4.88
C GLY A 9 -28.01 9.18 5.03
N ARG A 10 -28.38 7.98 4.58
CA ARG A 10 -27.50 6.80 4.64
C ARG A 10 -26.28 6.92 3.70
N LEU A 11 -26.38 7.71 2.64
CA LEU A 11 -25.28 7.97 1.70
C LEU A 11 -24.31 9.03 2.24
N SER A 12 -24.81 10.05 2.96
CA SER A 12 -23.96 11.06 3.60
C SER A 12 -23.12 10.51 4.75
N ASP A 13 -23.65 9.57 5.53
CA ASP A 13 -22.92 8.94 6.64
C ASP A 13 -21.73 8.11 6.13
N GLY A 14 -21.91 7.43 5.00
CA GLY A 14 -20.82 6.76 4.31
C GLY A 14 -19.74 7.75 3.84
N LEU A 15 -20.12 8.88 3.27
CA LEU A 15 -19.18 9.88 2.75
C LEU A 15 -18.37 10.59 3.84
N ALA A 16 -18.90 10.73 5.06
CA ALA A 16 -18.15 11.29 6.20
C ALA A 16 -16.95 10.42 6.59
N GLY A 17 -17.11 9.09 6.62
CA GLY A 17 -16.01 8.14 6.85
C GLY A 17 -15.00 8.06 5.70
N TRP A 18 -15.43 8.32 4.46
CA TRP A 18 -14.52 8.41 3.32
C TRP A 18 -13.71 9.72 3.32
N ARG A 19 -14.26 10.84 3.79
CA ARG A 19 -13.53 12.11 3.89
C ARG A 19 -12.43 12.06 4.94
N THR A 20 -12.66 11.42 6.09
CA THR A 20 -11.62 11.27 7.13
C THR A 20 -10.50 10.36 6.68
N THR A 21 -10.79 9.27 5.96
CA THR A 21 -9.76 8.33 5.46
C THR A 21 -8.93 8.90 4.31
N VAL A 22 -9.51 9.72 3.43
CA VAL A 22 -8.75 10.40 2.35
C VAL A 22 -7.94 11.56 2.92
N ALA A 23 -8.52 12.37 3.82
CA ALA A 23 -7.76 13.41 4.52
C ALA A 23 -6.60 12.79 5.32
N ALA A 24 -6.82 11.66 6.00
CA ALA A 24 -5.77 10.92 6.71
C ALA A 24 -4.68 10.32 5.78
N ARG A 25 -5.00 10.04 4.51
CA ARG A 25 -4.03 9.57 3.50
C ARG A 25 -3.07 10.65 3.01
N GLU A 26 -3.48 11.92 3.07
CA GLU A 26 -2.67 13.08 2.64
C GLU A 26 -2.18 13.93 3.82
N ALA A 27 -2.77 13.76 5.00
CA ALA A 27 -2.39 14.46 6.22
C ALA A 27 -0.98 14.05 6.66
N ARG A 28 -0.13 15.06 6.86
CA ARG A 28 1.10 14.92 7.64
C ARG A 28 0.71 14.86 9.11
N ALA A 29 1.11 13.79 9.80
CA ALA A 29 1.01 13.72 11.24
C ALA A 29 2.26 14.36 11.83
N ILE A 30 2.09 15.20 12.84
CA ILE A 30 3.19 15.75 13.62
C ILE A 30 3.26 14.91 14.88
N CYS A 31 4.40 14.26 15.12
CA CYS A 31 4.58 13.50 16.35
C CYS A 31 4.68 14.48 17.55
N PRO A 32 3.92 14.24 18.64
CA PRO A 32 3.96 15.11 19.82
C PRO A 32 5.25 14.99 20.63
N VAL A 33 6.06 13.96 20.39
CA VAL A 33 7.29 13.66 21.16
C VAL A 33 8.48 14.43 20.60
N ASP A 34 8.67 14.41 19.29
CA ASP A 34 9.84 14.98 18.60
C ASP A 34 9.48 16.13 17.64
N SER A 35 8.19 16.49 17.55
CA SER A 35 7.63 17.47 16.60
C SER A 35 7.92 17.15 15.12
N TRP A 36 8.31 15.92 14.81
CA TRP A 36 8.69 15.53 13.46
C TRP A 36 7.44 15.36 12.57
N PRO A 37 7.36 16.05 11.42
CA PRO A 37 6.27 15.86 10.48
C PRO A 37 6.54 14.62 9.62
N PHE A 38 5.72 13.58 9.77
CA PHE A 38 5.80 12.37 8.95
C PHE A 38 4.48 12.08 8.24
N ARG A 39 4.54 11.18 7.25
CA ARG A 39 3.39 10.72 6.48
C ARG A 39 3.05 9.29 6.93
N PRO A 40 1.97 9.08 7.69
CA PRO A 40 1.60 7.77 8.24
C PRO A 40 1.45 6.65 7.20
N ARG A 41 1.18 7.00 5.94
CA ARG A 41 1.08 6.07 4.81
C ARG A 41 2.37 5.29 4.52
N TYR A 42 3.53 5.88 4.79
CA TYR A 42 4.82 5.26 4.46
C TYR A 42 5.50 4.60 5.66
N THR A 43 4.94 4.79 6.86
CA THR A 43 5.54 4.34 8.12
C THR A 43 4.56 3.49 8.93
N ASP A 44 3.55 2.90 8.27
CA ASP A 44 2.52 2.06 8.87
C ASP A 44 1.84 2.69 10.10
N GLY A 45 1.66 4.01 10.10
CA GLY A 45 1.07 4.74 11.23
C GLY A 45 2.04 5.16 12.34
N HIS A 46 3.31 4.72 12.29
CA HIS A 46 4.29 5.00 13.35
C HIS A 46 5.28 6.11 12.99
N CYS A 47 5.76 6.84 13.99
CA CYS A 47 6.87 7.78 13.83
C CYS A 47 8.19 6.99 13.66
N PRO A 48 9.02 7.28 12.64
CA PRO A 48 10.27 6.53 12.39
C PRO A 48 11.38 6.79 13.43
N LEU A 49 11.24 7.83 14.26
CA LEU A 49 12.25 8.22 15.25
C LEU A 49 11.94 7.64 16.62
N CYS A 50 10.70 7.78 17.09
CA CYS A 50 10.28 7.42 18.45
C CYS A 50 9.22 6.31 18.52
N GLY A 51 8.69 5.84 17.38
CA GLY A 51 7.69 4.76 17.34
C GLY A 51 6.26 5.18 17.72
N TRP A 52 6.02 6.46 18.03
CA TRP A 52 4.69 6.96 18.37
C TRP A 52 3.67 6.67 17.27
N GLU A 53 2.53 6.10 17.64
CA GLU A 53 1.45 5.72 16.72
C GLU A 53 0.45 6.86 16.56
N ALA A 54 0.21 7.27 15.31
CA ALA A 54 -0.76 8.31 15.01
C ALA A 54 -2.20 7.77 15.16
N PRO A 55 -3.04 8.35 16.05
CA PRO A 55 -4.41 7.88 16.23
C PRO A 55 -5.30 8.25 15.03
N GLY A 56 -6.07 7.29 14.52
CA GLY A 56 -7.09 7.51 13.48
C GLY A 56 -6.62 7.29 12.04
N VAL A 57 -5.37 6.88 11.81
CA VAL A 57 -4.87 6.47 10.50
C VAL A 57 -4.97 4.96 10.35
N ILE A 58 -5.94 4.52 9.55
CA ILE A 58 -5.97 3.15 9.05
C ILE A 58 -4.77 3.02 8.10
N ALA A 59 -3.66 2.46 8.60
CA ALA A 59 -2.50 2.13 7.80
C ALA A 59 -2.94 1.15 6.70
N PHE A 60 -3.23 1.70 5.50
CA PHE A 60 -3.54 0.88 4.35
C PHE A 60 -2.36 -0.03 4.09
N ALA A 61 -2.65 -1.32 3.92
CA ALA A 61 -1.67 -2.38 3.74
C ALA A 61 -0.47 -1.92 2.90
N PRO A 62 0.75 -2.14 3.39
CA PRO A 62 1.94 -1.52 2.82
C PRO A 62 2.07 -1.93 1.35
N LEU A 63 2.59 -1.01 0.53
CA LEU A 63 2.87 -1.28 -0.88
C LEU A 63 3.75 -2.53 -1.06
N SER A 64 4.50 -2.92 -0.01
CA SER A 64 5.28 -4.16 0.10
C SER A 64 4.43 -5.42 -0.11
N ARG A 65 3.15 -5.43 0.25
CA ARG A 65 2.25 -6.57 -0.01
C ARG A 65 1.96 -6.74 -1.51
N ARG A 66 2.04 -5.66 -2.29
CA ARG A 66 1.92 -5.67 -3.76
C ARG A 66 3.20 -6.18 -4.43
N ILE A 67 4.34 -6.02 -3.77
CA ILE A 67 5.65 -6.51 -4.25
C ILE A 67 5.69 -8.04 -4.18
N GLY A 68 5.03 -8.68 -3.21
CA GLY A 68 4.97 -10.14 -3.11
C GLY A 68 4.47 -10.84 -4.39
N THR A 69 3.37 -10.34 -4.99
CA THR A 69 2.84 -10.90 -6.24
C THR A 69 3.68 -10.52 -7.45
N PHE A 70 4.20 -9.29 -7.51
CA PHE A 70 5.08 -8.85 -8.59
C PHE A 70 6.42 -9.61 -8.60
N GLY A 71 6.93 -9.98 -7.42
CA GLY A 71 8.15 -10.76 -7.26
C GLY A 71 8.05 -12.12 -7.96
N TRP A 72 6.91 -12.81 -7.87
CA TRP A 72 6.70 -14.08 -8.58
C TRP A 72 6.77 -13.94 -10.11
N MET A 73 6.26 -12.83 -10.66
CA MET A 73 6.35 -12.55 -12.09
C MET A 73 7.81 -12.31 -12.53
N VAL A 74 8.56 -11.55 -11.73
CA VAL A 74 9.99 -11.27 -11.99
C VAL A 74 10.80 -12.57 -11.93
N VAL A 75 10.60 -13.39 -10.90
CA VAL A 75 11.27 -14.71 -10.77
C VAL A 75 10.95 -15.61 -11.97
N GLY A 76 9.70 -15.62 -12.44
CA GLY A 76 9.31 -16.36 -13.65
C GLY A 76 10.06 -15.91 -14.91
N MET A 77 10.18 -14.59 -15.13
CA MET A 77 10.94 -14.06 -16.27
C MET A 77 12.43 -14.43 -16.21
N PHE A 78 13.05 -14.31 -15.02
CA PHE A 78 14.45 -14.71 -14.84
C PHE A 78 14.66 -16.21 -15.08
N ALA A 79 13.77 -17.06 -14.59
CA ALA A 79 13.85 -18.51 -14.80
C ALA A 79 13.74 -18.88 -16.28
N ALA A 80 12.81 -18.26 -17.02
CA ALA A 80 12.65 -18.48 -18.46
C ALA A 80 13.90 -18.04 -19.25
N SER A 81 14.47 -16.89 -18.90
CA SER A 81 15.70 -16.38 -19.52
C SER A 81 16.90 -17.31 -19.27
N MET A 82 17.06 -17.80 -18.04
CA MET A 82 18.09 -18.78 -17.68
C MET A 82 17.89 -20.10 -18.42
N ALA A 83 16.66 -20.59 -18.53
CA ALA A 83 16.35 -21.84 -19.23
C ALA A 83 16.71 -21.77 -20.71
N MET A 84 16.35 -20.68 -21.41
CA MET A 84 16.72 -20.49 -22.81
C MET A 84 18.23 -20.37 -22.99
N SER A 85 18.90 -19.64 -22.10
CA SER A 85 20.37 -19.50 -22.14
C SER A 85 21.08 -20.85 -21.95
N ALA A 86 20.60 -21.67 -21.00
CA ALA A 86 21.12 -23.00 -20.76
C ALA A 86 20.89 -23.94 -21.96
N LEU A 87 19.69 -23.88 -22.57
CA LEU A 87 19.37 -24.63 -23.78
C LEU A 87 20.34 -24.34 -24.92
N VAL A 88 20.63 -23.06 -25.16
CA VAL A 88 21.59 -22.62 -26.19
C VAL A 88 23.00 -23.11 -25.91
N LEU A 89 23.47 -23.02 -24.66
CA LEU A 89 24.79 -23.53 -24.29
C LEU A 89 24.89 -25.04 -24.50
N VAL A 90 23.88 -25.80 -24.08
CA VAL A 90 23.86 -27.26 -24.23
C VAL A 90 23.85 -27.67 -25.68
N THR A 91 23.04 -27.03 -26.54
CA THR A 91 23.03 -27.35 -27.97
C THR A 91 24.35 -27.01 -28.65
N TYR A 92 24.98 -25.91 -28.24
CA TYR A 92 26.26 -25.47 -28.81
C TYR A 92 27.42 -26.39 -28.43
N PHE A 93 27.52 -26.84 -27.17
CA PHE A 93 28.59 -27.75 -26.75
C PHE A 93 28.39 -29.20 -27.19
N ARG A 94 27.18 -29.55 -27.59
CA ARG A 94 26.82 -30.91 -28.00
C ARG A 94 26.81 -31.08 -29.53
N SER A 95 26.91 -29.98 -30.29
CA SER A 95 27.21 -30.00 -31.74
C SER A 95 28.71 -29.93 -31.97
#